data_AF-A0A0R2NE24-F1
#
_entry.id   AF-A0A0R2NE24-F1
#
_cell.length_a   1.000
_cell.length_b   1.000
_cell.length_c   1.000
_cell.angle_alpha   90.00
_cell.angle_beta   90.00
_cell.angle_gamma   90.00
#
_symmetry.space_group_name_H-M   'P 1'
#
loop_
_entity.id
_entity.type
_entity.pdbx_description
1 polymer ?
#
loop_
_entity_poly.entity_id
_entity_poly.type
_entity_poly.pdbx_seq_one_letter_code
_entity_poly.pdbx_strand_id
1 'polypeptide(L)'
;MIELLGYRSILKSGERFMKKALTWIFGTIGTLIVFGGMAFGLSMVNKNSLAHKYLGQQLPKMSKISLGNNKKSRDSSGESISESQLKNVLGSNKVNGAIATSSNGDVSNASRGYSNFDNKTAFKDSDQFLIGRTQTALNTLLILRLVDQGKLKLSDKLEKYYRSVPGSDQITVKQLMSQTSGLDTLVDAPTDGSTYSFVSWVAGNATFDPGLIGTYKFSPANGLVISGIIQKVSGSQYEEYVKSELIDHLDLKNTSFGSSLKNVAYYNTNREKLTDTDLQSMTVNTYRSDELLSTPQDIARMFEYGFSSKFISSSLLKSEFGTNKSKVFGFKKEGNNIFLEQVLGQGGIRLDWNYSSNVGSVIFSNYASSSKSISKANKTVFEKIN
;
A
#
# COMPACT_ATOMS: atom_id res chain seq x y z
N MET A 1 3.63 -70.74 -21.61
CA MET A 1 5.01 -70.19 -21.76
C MET A 1 5.12 -69.08 -22.83
N ILE A 2 4.15 -68.93 -23.75
CA ILE A 2 4.20 -67.94 -24.85
C ILE A 2 3.70 -66.53 -24.44
N GLU A 3 2.80 -66.40 -23.45
CA GLU A 3 2.30 -65.08 -23.02
C GLU A 3 3.29 -64.24 -22.17
N LEU A 4 4.22 -64.87 -21.44
CA LEU A 4 5.19 -64.13 -20.60
C LEU A 4 6.33 -63.48 -21.39
N LEU A 5 6.58 -63.91 -22.64
CA LEU A 5 7.63 -63.36 -23.50
C LEU A 5 7.17 -62.07 -24.21
N GLY A 6 5.87 -61.93 -24.51
CA GLY A 6 5.31 -60.71 -25.11
C GLY A 6 5.33 -59.50 -24.17
N TYR A 7 5.03 -59.71 -22.90
CA TYR A 7 4.95 -58.63 -21.90
C TYR A 7 6.32 -57.99 -21.58
N ARG A 8 7.39 -58.80 -21.53
CA ARG A 8 8.77 -58.30 -21.34
C ARG A 8 9.32 -57.53 -22.54
N SER A 9 8.82 -57.81 -23.76
CA SER A 9 9.20 -57.08 -24.97
C SER A 9 8.60 -55.67 -24.99
N ILE A 10 7.33 -55.54 -24.61
CA ILE A 10 6.59 -54.27 -24.59
C ILE A 10 7.14 -53.31 -23.53
N LEU A 11 7.48 -53.81 -22.33
CA LEU A 11 8.07 -52.99 -21.26
C LEU A 11 9.49 -52.48 -21.61
N LYS A 12 10.34 -53.31 -22.23
CA LYS A 12 11.67 -52.88 -22.69
C LYS A 12 11.61 -51.86 -23.83
N SER A 13 10.56 -51.92 -24.67
CA SER A 13 10.31 -50.94 -25.73
C SER A 13 9.91 -49.57 -25.15
N GLY A 14 8.98 -49.56 -24.19
CA GLY A 14 8.53 -48.32 -23.52
C GLY A 14 9.64 -47.61 -22.74
N GLU A 15 10.51 -48.35 -22.05
CA GLU A 15 11.61 -47.76 -21.29
C GLU A 15 12.69 -47.14 -22.20
N ARG A 16 12.98 -47.75 -23.36
CA ARG A 16 13.87 -47.17 -24.37
C ARG A 16 13.27 -45.92 -25.01
N PHE A 17 11.96 -45.91 -25.24
CA PHE A 17 11.26 -44.75 -25.79
C PHE A 17 11.29 -43.57 -24.81
N MET A 18 10.99 -43.80 -23.52
CA MET A 18 11.06 -42.74 -22.50
C MET A 18 12.46 -42.18 -22.30
N LYS A 19 13.51 -43.01 -22.30
CA LYS A 19 14.90 -42.53 -22.19
C LYS A 19 15.28 -41.64 -23.37
N LYS A 20 14.91 -42.01 -24.60
CA LYS A 20 15.15 -41.18 -25.79
C LYS A 20 14.37 -39.86 -25.75
N ALA A 21 13.11 -39.89 -25.31
CA ALA A 21 12.28 -38.69 -25.16
C ALA A 21 12.85 -37.72 -24.10
N LEU A 22 13.26 -38.24 -22.95
CA LEU A 22 13.90 -37.44 -21.89
C LEU A 22 15.23 -36.85 -22.35
N THR A 23 16.05 -37.60 -23.09
CA THR A 23 17.33 -37.09 -23.60
C THR A 23 17.11 -35.97 -24.62
N TRP A 24 16.06 -36.07 -25.45
CA TRP A 24 15.67 -35.00 -26.36
C TRP A 24 15.14 -33.76 -25.63
N ILE A 25 14.29 -33.91 -24.61
CA ILE A 25 13.74 -32.80 -23.84
C ILE A 25 14.84 -32.05 -23.06
N PHE A 26 15.75 -32.78 -22.39
CA PHE A 26 16.86 -32.14 -21.70
C PHE A 26 17.88 -31.54 -22.66
N GLY A 27 18.10 -32.16 -23.82
CA GLY A 27 18.93 -31.61 -24.89
C GLY A 27 18.39 -30.28 -25.44
N THR A 28 17.09 -30.19 -25.70
CA THR A 28 16.44 -28.98 -26.26
C THR A 28 16.31 -27.86 -25.22
N ILE A 29 15.98 -28.18 -23.95
CA ILE A 29 15.96 -27.20 -22.86
C ILE A 29 17.38 -26.67 -22.59
N GLY A 30 18.38 -27.55 -22.57
CA GLY A 30 19.78 -27.17 -22.40
C GLY A 30 20.29 -26.24 -23.52
N THR A 31 19.94 -26.52 -24.78
CA THR A 31 20.29 -25.62 -25.90
C THR A 31 19.55 -24.29 -25.83
N LEU A 32 18.26 -24.27 -25.47
CA LEU A 32 17.50 -23.02 -25.32
C LEU A 32 18.07 -22.11 -24.22
N ILE A 33 18.53 -22.67 -23.10
CA ILE A 33 19.14 -21.90 -22.01
C ILE A 33 20.50 -21.32 -22.43
N VAL A 34 21.33 -22.11 -23.12
CA VAL A 34 22.65 -21.64 -23.59
C VAL A 34 22.50 -20.56 -24.66
N PHE A 35 21.64 -20.76 -25.66
CA PHE A 35 21.43 -19.76 -26.71
C PHE A 35 20.66 -18.53 -26.21
N GLY A 36 19.70 -18.70 -25.30
CA GLY A 36 18.97 -17.59 -24.66
C GLY A 36 19.87 -16.73 -23.78
N GLY A 37 20.71 -17.36 -22.95
CA GLY A 37 21.69 -16.67 -22.10
C GLY A 37 22.77 -15.94 -22.91
N MET A 38 23.25 -16.56 -24.00
CA MET A 38 24.25 -15.95 -24.88
C MET A 38 23.66 -14.78 -25.69
N ALA A 39 22.41 -14.89 -26.17
CA ALA A 39 21.71 -13.79 -26.84
C ALA A 39 21.43 -12.61 -25.89
N PHE A 40 21.05 -12.89 -24.64
CA PHE A 40 20.84 -11.86 -23.62
C PHE A 40 22.15 -11.15 -23.25
N GLY A 41 23.24 -11.91 -23.05
CA GLY A 41 24.57 -11.38 -22.80
C GLY A 41 25.11 -10.53 -23.94
N LEU A 42 24.92 -10.94 -25.20
CA LEU A 42 25.30 -10.15 -26.37
C LEU A 42 24.46 -8.88 -26.52
N SER A 43 23.19 -8.87 -26.07
CA SER A 43 22.34 -7.68 -26.11
C SER A 43 22.75 -6.59 -25.11
N MET A 44 23.32 -7.00 -23.96
CA MET A 44 23.81 -6.07 -22.93
C MET A 44 25.16 -5.44 -23.28
N VAL A 45 25.97 -6.12 -24.12
CA VAL A 45 27.36 -5.72 -24.40
C VAL A 45 27.50 -4.94 -25.72
N ASN A 46 26.55 -5.06 -26.66
CA ASN A 46 26.67 -4.43 -27.97
C ASN A 46 25.58 -3.36 -28.24
N LYS A 47 25.93 -2.08 -28.02
CA LYS A 47 25.07 -0.90 -28.22
C LYS A 47 24.62 -0.67 -29.67
N ASN A 48 25.13 -1.44 -30.64
CA ASN A 48 24.79 -1.34 -32.07
C ASN A 48 23.95 -2.50 -32.61
N SER A 49 23.38 -3.37 -31.74
CA SER A 49 22.51 -4.47 -32.16
C SER A 49 21.21 -3.97 -32.83
N LEU A 50 20.74 -4.69 -33.86
CA LEU A 50 19.46 -4.44 -34.55
C LEU A 50 18.26 -4.34 -33.58
N ALA A 51 18.31 -5.03 -32.44
CA ALA A 51 17.29 -4.94 -31.39
C ALA A 51 17.16 -3.52 -30.82
N HIS A 52 18.27 -2.79 -30.63
CA HIS A 52 18.26 -1.38 -30.21
C HIS A 52 17.64 -0.47 -31.28
N LYS A 53 17.82 -0.79 -32.57
CA LYS A 53 17.28 -0.02 -33.70
C LYS A 53 15.78 -0.21 -33.88
N TYR A 54 15.24 -1.39 -33.56
CA TYR A 54 13.81 -1.68 -33.62
C TYR A 54 13.04 -1.28 -32.34
N LEU A 55 13.62 -1.46 -31.16
CA LEU A 55 13.00 -1.00 -29.89
C LEU A 55 12.97 0.54 -29.77
N GLY A 56 13.88 1.24 -30.44
CA GLY A 56 13.92 2.71 -30.48
C GLY A 56 12.87 3.38 -31.38
N GLN A 57 12.15 2.64 -32.23
CA GLN A 57 11.18 3.20 -33.18
C GLN A 57 9.71 3.13 -32.74
N GLN A 58 9.37 2.34 -31.72
CA GLN A 58 7.97 2.21 -31.23
C GLN A 58 7.71 2.79 -29.83
N LEU A 59 8.72 3.37 -29.18
CA LEU A 59 8.55 4.12 -27.94
C LEU A 59 8.60 5.62 -28.26
N PRO A 60 7.58 6.43 -27.90
CA PRO A 60 7.71 7.88 -28.00
C PRO A 60 8.90 8.31 -27.14
N LYS A 61 9.83 9.07 -27.73
CA LYS A 61 10.96 9.67 -27.01
C LYS A 61 10.43 10.42 -25.80
N MET A 62 10.62 9.88 -24.59
CA MET A 62 10.41 10.63 -23.36
C MET A 62 11.44 11.76 -23.32
N SER A 63 11.00 12.98 -23.63
CA SER A 63 11.78 14.17 -23.36
C SER A 63 11.94 14.30 -21.85
N LYS A 64 13.18 14.46 -21.37
CA LYS A 64 13.43 15.00 -20.03
C LYS A 64 12.62 16.28 -19.87
N ILE A 65 11.64 16.28 -18.99
CA ILE A 65 10.92 17.49 -18.60
C ILE A 65 11.91 18.35 -17.83
N SER A 66 12.49 19.32 -18.54
CA SER A 66 13.08 20.51 -17.94
C SER A 66 11.92 21.33 -17.38
N LEU A 67 11.90 21.52 -16.06
CA LEU A 67 11.02 22.50 -15.39
C LEU A 67 11.52 23.90 -15.74
N GLY A 68 11.18 24.34 -16.96
CA GLY A 68 11.34 25.71 -17.40
C GLY A 68 10.23 26.59 -16.83
N ASN A 69 10.63 27.64 -16.12
CA ASN A 69 9.76 28.71 -15.65
C ASN A 69 8.87 29.23 -16.78
N ASN A 70 7.56 28.95 -16.69
CA ASN A 70 6.56 29.69 -17.45
C ASN A 70 5.37 29.98 -16.54
N LYS A 71 5.37 31.20 -15.98
CA LYS A 71 4.20 31.82 -15.36
C LYS A 71 3.12 31.96 -16.44
N LYS A 72 2.13 31.06 -16.42
CA LYS A 72 0.81 31.31 -17.02
C LYS A 72 -0.24 31.27 -15.92
N SER A 73 -1.10 32.29 -15.99
CA SER A 73 -2.14 32.74 -15.06
C SER A 73 -2.79 31.64 -14.21
N ARG A 74 -2.60 31.78 -12.90
CA ARG A 74 -3.33 31.08 -11.82
C ARG A 74 -4.70 31.73 -11.65
N ASP A 75 -5.76 30.94 -11.79
CA ASP A 75 -7.08 31.27 -11.26
C ASP A 75 -7.57 30.11 -10.37
N SER A 76 -7.59 30.35 -9.05
CA SER A 76 -8.26 29.64 -7.93
C SER A 76 -7.87 28.17 -7.63
N SER A 77 -7.66 27.65 -6.40
CA SER A 77 -7.96 28.12 -5.04
C SER A 77 -7.18 27.35 -3.94
N GLY A 78 -5.84 27.29 -4.00
CA GLY A 78 -5.04 26.69 -2.92
C GLY A 78 -3.81 27.54 -2.61
N GLU A 79 -3.71 28.07 -1.39
CA GLU A 79 -2.52 28.81 -0.93
C GLU A 79 -1.41 27.82 -0.59
N SER A 80 -0.23 27.95 -1.22
CA SER A 80 0.94 27.15 -0.84
C SER A 80 1.36 27.50 0.59
N ILE A 81 1.31 26.54 1.51
CA ILE A 81 1.71 26.75 2.91
C ILE A 81 3.23 26.57 3.07
N SER A 82 3.88 27.50 3.78
CA SER A 82 5.33 27.44 4.02
C SER A 82 5.70 26.52 5.19
N GLU A 83 6.95 26.03 5.20
CA GLU A 83 7.51 25.22 6.30
C GLU A 83 7.38 25.93 7.66
N SER A 84 7.63 27.25 7.72
CA SER A 84 7.53 28.03 8.96
C SER A 84 6.10 28.08 9.49
N GLN A 85 5.10 28.21 8.61
CA GLN A 85 3.69 28.14 8.99
C GLN A 85 3.32 26.75 9.50
N LEU A 86 3.80 25.68 8.87
CA LEU A 86 3.59 24.31 9.34
C LEU A 86 4.22 24.08 10.72
N LYS A 87 5.46 24.54 10.96
CA LYS A 87 6.10 24.49 12.29
C LYS A 87 5.31 25.27 13.34
N ASN A 88 4.76 26.43 12.98
CA ASN A 88 3.92 27.23 13.87
C ASN A 88 2.62 26.50 14.24
N VAL A 89 1.98 25.81 13.29
CA VAL A 89 0.79 24.99 13.57
C VAL A 89 1.13 23.83 14.51
N LEU A 90 2.22 23.11 14.27
CA LEU A 90 2.69 22.06 15.19
C LEU A 90 2.96 22.62 16.59
N GLY A 91 3.61 23.78 16.69
CA GLY A 91 3.96 24.42 17.95
C GLY A 91 2.76 24.90 18.76
N SER A 92 1.87 25.67 18.13
CA SER A 92 0.67 26.22 18.76
C SER A 92 -0.30 25.13 19.24
N ASN A 93 -0.34 23.99 18.56
CA ASN A 93 -1.16 22.84 18.95
C ASN A 93 -0.42 21.84 19.85
N LYS A 94 0.83 22.13 20.23
CA LYS A 94 1.67 21.28 21.10
C LYS A 94 1.80 19.85 20.56
N VAL A 95 2.04 19.73 19.25
CA VAL A 95 2.33 18.47 18.57
C VAL A 95 3.85 18.31 18.46
N ASN A 96 4.35 17.14 18.85
CA ASN A 96 5.72 16.69 18.63
C ASN A 96 5.68 15.65 17.49
N GLY A 97 6.12 16.05 16.31
CA GLY A 97 5.89 15.24 15.11
C GLY A 97 6.23 15.97 13.81
N ALA A 98 5.72 15.43 12.72
CA ALA A 98 5.91 15.96 11.37
C ALA A 98 4.56 16.08 10.65
N ILE A 99 4.48 17.03 9.73
CA ILE A 99 3.31 17.32 8.91
C ILE A 99 3.74 17.57 7.47
N ALA A 100 2.91 17.16 6.52
CA ALA A 100 3.05 17.50 5.11
C ALA A 100 1.71 17.88 4.51
N THR A 101 1.78 18.61 3.39
CA THR A 101 0.65 19.00 2.56
C THR A 101 0.96 18.69 1.12
N SER A 102 -0.08 18.41 0.34
CA SER A 102 -0.02 18.32 -1.11
C SER A 102 -1.12 19.19 -1.68
N SER A 103 -0.75 20.14 -2.54
CA SER A 103 -1.71 20.96 -3.27
C SER A 103 -1.17 21.26 -4.66
N ASN A 104 -1.85 20.78 -5.69
CA ASN A 104 -1.50 21.04 -7.10
C ASN A 104 -0.05 20.66 -7.50
N GLY A 105 0.47 19.54 -6.99
CA GLY A 105 1.85 19.10 -7.23
C GLY A 105 2.89 19.73 -6.30
N ASP A 106 2.51 20.73 -5.52
CA ASP A 106 3.39 21.35 -4.53
C ASP A 106 3.26 20.61 -3.19
N VAL A 107 4.38 20.03 -2.74
CA VAL A 107 4.48 19.34 -1.45
C VAL A 107 5.32 20.17 -0.48
N SER A 108 4.69 20.67 0.58
CA SER A 108 5.37 21.32 1.71
C SER A 108 5.34 20.41 2.93
N ASN A 109 6.45 20.30 3.65
CA ASN A 109 6.56 19.53 4.87
C ASN A 109 7.27 20.33 5.98
N ALA A 110 7.06 19.90 7.22
CA ALA A 110 7.82 20.38 8.37
C ALA A 110 7.82 19.34 9.48
N SER A 111 8.87 19.36 10.30
CA SER A 111 8.96 18.60 11.54
C SER A 111 9.26 19.51 12.73
N ARG A 112 8.81 19.11 13.93
CA ARG A 112 9.03 19.84 15.18
C ARG A 112 9.16 18.90 16.37
N GLY A 113 10.19 19.14 17.17
CA GLY A 113 10.41 18.43 18.43
C GLY A 113 11.37 17.25 18.28
N TYR A 114 11.16 16.19 19.06
CA TYR A 114 12.10 15.08 19.18
C TYR A 114 11.53 13.76 18.65
N SER A 115 12.29 13.10 17.78
CA SER A 115 12.00 11.71 17.38
C SER A 115 12.22 10.73 18.53
N ASN A 116 13.04 11.10 19.51
CA ASN A 116 13.23 10.38 20.76
C ASN A 116 13.49 11.39 21.90
N PHE A 117 12.63 11.38 22.92
CA PHE A 117 12.73 12.28 24.08
C PHE A 117 13.86 11.90 25.02
N ASP A 118 14.19 10.61 25.15
CA ASP A 118 15.16 10.08 26.11
C ASP A 118 16.56 10.62 25.80
N ASN A 119 16.90 10.65 24.51
CA ASN A 119 18.18 11.14 24.01
C ASN A 119 18.10 12.56 23.40
N LYS A 120 16.91 13.19 23.43
CA LYS A 120 16.64 14.51 22.83
C LYS A 120 17.07 14.60 21.35
N THR A 121 16.87 13.53 20.59
CA THR A 121 17.16 13.54 19.14
C THR A 121 16.07 14.32 18.42
N ALA A 122 16.45 15.43 17.76
CA ALA A 122 15.51 16.23 16.98
C ALA A 122 15.01 15.44 15.76
N PHE A 123 13.76 15.68 15.37
CA PHE A 123 13.23 15.11 14.13
C PHE A 123 14.05 15.54 12.91
N LYS A 124 14.18 14.61 11.97
CA LYS A 124 14.63 14.82 10.60
C LYS A 124 13.49 14.54 9.64
N ASP A 125 13.52 15.17 8.48
CA ASP A 125 12.51 14.92 7.44
C ASP A 125 12.53 13.48 6.90
N SER A 126 13.65 12.77 7.10
CA SER A 126 13.81 11.35 6.77
C SER A 126 13.35 10.38 7.86
N ASP A 127 12.87 10.87 9.02
CA ASP A 127 12.45 10.00 10.12
C ASP A 127 11.14 9.28 9.79
N GLN A 128 11.20 7.95 9.78
CA GLN A 128 10.07 7.10 9.41
C GLN A 128 9.20 6.79 10.63
N PHE A 129 7.88 6.95 10.44
CA PHE A 129 6.84 6.67 11.42
C PHE A 129 6.14 5.36 11.08
N LEU A 130 5.50 4.74 12.09
CA LEU A 130 4.42 3.78 11.84
C LEU A 130 3.27 4.53 11.18
N ILE A 131 2.81 4.04 10.02
CA ILE A 131 1.69 4.67 9.31
C ILE A 131 0.35 3.99 9.63
N GLY A 132 0.37 2.86 10.34
CA GLY A 132 -0.81 2.11 10.78
C GLY A 132 -1.89 1.98 9.69
N ARG A 133 -3.11 2.40 10.03
CA ARG A 133 -4.30 2.33 9.16
C ARG A 133 -4.18 3.14 7.85
N THR A 134 -3.19 4.02 7.72
CA THR A 134 -2.87 4.65 6.42
C THR A 134 -2.52 3.59 5.38
N GLN A 135 -1.89 2.47 5.77
CA GLN A 135 -1.63 1.35 4.88
C GLN A 135 -2.92 0.74 4.31
N THR A 136 -4.02 0.67 5.08
CA THR A 136 -5.33 0.24 4.58
C THR A 136 -5.89 1.20 3.54
N ALA A 137 -5.65 2.50 3.71
CA ALA A 137 -6.03 3.51 2.75
C ALA A 137 -5.21 3.42 1.45
N LEU A 138 -3.91 3.14 1.53
CA LEU A 138 -3.09 2.83 0.36
C LEU A 138 -3.58 1.56 -0.36
N ASN A 139 -3.92 0.51 0.40
CA ASN A 139 -4.49 -0.73 -0.16
C ASN A 139 -5.82 -0.49 -0.88
N THR A 140 -6.62 0.47 -0.41
CA THR A 140 -7.83 0.90 -1.11
C THR A 140 -7.49 1.45 -2.49
N LEU A 141 -6.49 2.32 -2.60
CA LEU A 141 -6.05 2.88 -3.88
C LEU A 141 -5.49 1.78 -4.79
N LEU A 142 -4.72 0.82 -4.25
CA LEU A 142 -4.20 -0.31 -5.01
C LEU A 142 -5.30 -1.24 -5.55
N ILE A 143 -6.34 -1.53 -4.76
CA ILE A 143 -7.50 -2.30 -5.24
C ILE A 143 -8.23 -1.52 -6.34
N LEU A 144 -8.48 -0.23 -6.16
CA LEU A 144 -9.14 0.59 -7.18
C LEU A 144 -8.30 0.67 -8.47
N ARG A 145 -6.96 0.72 -8.37
CA ARG A 145 -6.06 0.59 -9.52
C ARG A 145 -6.26 -0.74 -10.25
N LEU A 146 -6.34 -1.85 -9.52
CA LEU A 146 -6.58 -3.18 -10.11
C LEU A 146 -7.99 -3.28 -10.74
N VAL A 147 -8.99 -2.60 -10.18
CA VAL A 147 -10.33 -2.47 -10.77
C VAL A 147 -10.28 -1.69 -12.08
N ASP A 148 -9.58 -0.56 -12.09
CA ASP A 148 -9.43 0.31 -13.27
C ASP A 148 -8.69 -0.42 -14.41
N GLN A 149 -7.73 -1.29 -14.06
CA GLN A 149 -7.06 -2.21 -14.98
C GLN A 149 -7.93 -3.39 -15.45
N GLY A 150 -9.16 -3.52 -14.96
CA GLY A 150 -10.07 -4.62 -15.28
C GLY A 150 -9.68 -5.99 -14.70
N LYS A 151 -8.72 -6.03 -13.77
CA LYS A 151 -8.20 -7.29 -13.18
C LYS A 151 -9.12 -7.88 -12.12
N LEU A 152 -9.91 -7.04 -11.45
CA LEU A 152 -10.93 -7.47 -10.49
C LEU A 152 -12.14 -6.54 -10.52
N LYS A 153 -13.27 -6.99 -9.96
CA LYS A 153 -14.46 -6.14 -9.73
C LYS A 153 -14.71 -5.99 -8.24
N LEU A 154 -15.16 -4.80 -7.82
CA LEU A 154 -15.57 -4.57 -6.42
C LEU A 154 -16.76 -5.47 -6.00
N SER A 155 -17.58 -5.91 -6.96
CA SER A 155 -18.69 -6.84 -6.76
C SER A 155 -18.27 -8.31 -6.74
N ASP A 156 -17.00 -8.63 -7.03
CA ASP A 156 -16.53 -10.02 -6.97
C ASP A 156 -16.72 -10.55 -5.55
N LYS A 157 -17.22 -11.79 -5.45
CA LYS A 157 -17.30 -12.52 -4.19
C LYS A 157 -15.91 -12.93 -3.72
N LEU A 158 -15.71 -12.96 -2.42
CA LEU A 158 -14.44 -13.35 -1.81
C LEU A 158 -14.07 -14.80 -2.17
N GLU A 159 -15.05 -15.69 -2.38
CA GLU A 159 -14.82 -17.09 -2.77
C GLU A 159 -14.01 -17.23 -4.08
N LYS A 160 -14.05 -16.23 -4.97
CA LYS A 160 -13.24 -16.18 -6.19
C LYS A 160 -11.75 -16.18 -5.85
N TYR A 161 -11.38 -15.60 -4.70
CA TYR A 161 -10.01 -15.44 -4.24
C TYR A 161 -9.67 -16.44 -3.13
N TYR A 162 -10.53 -16.60 -2.12
CA TYR A 162 -10.27 -17.38 -0.91
C TYR A 162 -11.55 -18.05 -0.38
N ARG A 163 -11.88 -19.23 -0.92
CA ARG A 163 -13.05 -20.03 -0.50
C ARG A 163 -13.03 -20.46 0.97
N SER A 164 -11.84 -20.63 1.54
CA SER A 164 -11.67 -21.09 2.92
C SER A 164 -11.99 -20.02 3.96
N VAL A 165 -12.11 -18.75 3.57
CA VAL A 165 -12.49 -17.68 4.51
C VAL A 165 -13.99 -17.81 4.83
N PRO A 166 -14.40 -17.75 6.11
CA PRO A 166 -15.81 -17.77 6.49
C PRO A 166 -16.65 -16.72 5.75
N GLY A 167 -17.84 -17.12 5.26
CA GLY A 167 -18.75 -16.22 4.53
C GLY A 167 -18.24 -15.76 3.16
N SER A 168 -17.21 -16.41 2.58
CA SER A 168 -16.56 -15.96 1.34
C SER A 168 -17.50 -15.92 0.12
N ASP A 169 -18.54 -16.74 0.09
CA ASP A 169 -19.61 -16.75 -0.92
C ASP A 169 -20.58 -15.55 -0.80
N GLN A 170 -20.66 -14.95 0.39
CA GLN A 170 -21.55 -13.82 0.70
C GLN A 170 -20.83 -12.48 0.62
N ILE A 171 -19.56 -12.43 1.03
CA ILE A 171 -18.75 -11.21 1.12
C ILE A 171 -18.23 -10.79 -0.25
N THR A 172 -18.30 -9.50 -0.55
CA THR A 172 -17.69 -8.87 -1.74
C THR A 172 -16.40 -8.14 -1.40
N VAL A 173 -15.55 -7.91 -2.42
CA VAL A 173 -14.36 -7.05 -2.27
C VAL A 173 -14.72 -5.66 -1.74
N LYS A 174 -15.83 -5.08 -2.23
CA LYS A 174 -16.33 -3.77 -1.74
C LYS A 174 -16.62 -3.77 -0.25
N GLN A 175 -17.20 -4.85 0.28
CA GLN A 175 -17.55 -4.97 1.70
C GLN A 175 -16.33 -5.14 2.59
N LEU A 176 -15.29 -5.84 2.12
CA LEU A 176 -14.00 -5.91 2.82
C LEU A 176 -13.38 -4.51 2.95
N MET A 177 -13.26 -3.78 1.83
CA MET A 177 -12.72 -2.41 1.83
C MET A 177 -13.56 -1.46 2.71
N SER A 178 -14.87 -1.64 2.74
CA SER A 178 -15.80 -0.77 3.49
C SER A 178 -15.93 -1.12 4.97
N GLN A 179 -15.27 -2.19 5.45
CA GLN A 179 -15.41 -2.69 6.81
C GLN A 179 -16.88 -3.08 7.12
N THR A 180 -17.55 -3.73 6.16
CA THR A 180 -18.96 -4.15 6.25
C THR A 180 -19.16 -5.60 5.84
N SER A 181 -18.14 -6.44 6.04
CA SER A 181 -18.14 -7.85 5.64
C SER A 181 -18.82 -8.78 6.66
N GLY A 182 -18.92 -8.35 7.92
CA GLY A 182 -19.29 -9.23 9.03
C GLY A 182 -18.18 -10.16 9.53
N LEU A 183 -16.96 -10.07 8.96
CA LEU A 183 -15.78 -10.78 9.47
C LEU A 183 -15.27 -10.14 10.75
N ASP A 184 -14.76 -10.94 11.67
CA ASP A 184 -14.04 -10.49 12.85
C ASP A 184 -12.97 -11.50 13.27
N THR A 185 -12.01 -11.08 14.10
CA THR A 185 -10.96 -11.96 14.66
C THR A 185 -10.95 -11.84 16.17
N LEU A 186 -11.07 -12.98 16.86
CA LEU A 186 -11.08 -13.03 18.34
C LEU A 186 -9.67 -13.11 18.96
N VAL A 187 -8.67 -13.34 18.12
CA VAL A 187 -7.26 -13.49 18.49
C VAL A 187 -6.41 -12.63 17.55
N ASP A 188 -5.24 -12.21 17.99
CA ASP A 188 -4.32 -11.46 17.15
C ASP A 188 -3.62 -12.35 16.12
N ALA A 189 -3.39 -11.78 14.94
CA ALA A 189 -2.62 -12.47 13.91
C ALA A 189 -1.15 -12.66 14.37
N PRO A 190 -0.48 -13.75 13.94
CA PRO A 190 0.94 -13.94 14.15
C PRO A 190 1.75 -12.74 13.68
N THR A 191 2.97 -12.63 14.21
CA THR A 191 3.83 -11.47 13.93
C THR A 191 4.80 -11.72 12.78
N ASP A 192 5.00 -12.99 12.51
CA ASP A 192 5.98 -13.58 11.61
C ASP A 192 5.21 -14.37 10.55
N GLY A 193 4.84 -13.71 9.46
CA GLY A 193 4.00 -14.36 8.45
C GLY A 193 4.02 -13.64 7.12
N SER A 194 3.94 -14.42 6.05
CA SER A 194 3.67 -13.86 4.73
C SER A 194 2.21 -13.48 4.59
N THR A 195 1.89 -12.72 3.54
CA THR A 195 0.52 -12.50 3.09
C THR A 195 -0.34 -13.76 3.06
N TYR A 196 0.22 -14.80 2.46
CA TYR A 196 -0.48 -16.06 2.33
C TYR A 196 -0.78 -16.67 3.71
N SER A 197 0.22 -16.65 4.60
CA SER A 197 0.08 -17.12 5.98
C SER A 197 -1.02 -16.35 6.73
N PHE A 198 -1.12 -15.03 6.54
CA PHE A 198 -2.16 -14.23 7.18
C PHE A 198 -3.56 -14.56 6.68
N VAL A 199 -3.75 -14.75 5.38
CA VAL A 199 -5.07 -15.14 4.85
C VAL A 199 -5.45 -16.56 5.30
N SER A 200 -4.49 -17.49 5.33
CA SER A 200 -4.70 -18.82 5.91
C SER A 200 -5.04 -18.75 7.40
N TRP A 201 -4.39 -17.87 8.15
CA TRP A 201 -4.71 -17.63 9.55
C TRP A 201 -6.12 -17.07 9.72
N VAL A 202 -6.54 -16.09 8.90
CA VAL A 202 -7.92 -15.57 8.88
C VAL A 202 -8.91 -16.70 8.60
N ALA A 203 -8.63 -17.58 7.64
CA ALA A 203 -9.49 -18.70 7.31
C ALA A 203 -9.69 -19.68 8.50
N GLY A 204 -8.69 -19.84 9.37
CA GLY A 204 -8.77 -20.71 10.54
C GLY A 204 -9.28 -20.04 11.83
N ASN A 205 -9.22 -18.71 11.93
CA ASN A 205 -9.40 -18.00 13.21
C ASN A 205 -10.46 -16.88 13.17
N ALA A 206 -10.97 -16.50 12.00
CA ALA A 206 -12.00 -15.48 11.90
C ALA A 206 -13.39 -16.07 12.19
N THR A 207 -14.25 -15.24 12.75
CA THR A 207 -15.70 -15.48 12.81
C THR A 207 -16.40 -14.67 11.72
N PHE A 208 -17.58 -15.13 11.33
CA PHE A 208 -18.41 -14.44 10.35
C PHE A 208 -19.85 -14.34 10.86
N ASP A 209 -20.38 -13.12 10.89
CA ASP A 209 -21.77 -12.83 11.20
C ASP A 209 -22.48 -12.28 9.95
N PRO A 210 -23.35 -13.07 9.28
CA PRO A 210 -24.09 -12.61 8.11
C PRO A 210 -25.04 -11.43 8.43
N GLY A 211 -25.50 -11.28 9.67
CA GLY A 211 -26.33 -10.16 10.12
C GLY A 211 -25.59 -8.81 10.12
N LEU A 212 -24.26 -8.84 10.08
CA LEU A 212 -23.43 -7.63 10.00
C LEU A 212 -23.01 -7.26 8.57
N ILE A 213 -23.41 -8.03 7.55
CA ILE A 213 -23.17 -7.65 6.15
C ILE A 213 -23.82 -6.28 5.87
N GLY A 214 -23.02 -5.35 5.34
CA GLY A 214 -23.47 -3.98 5.06
C GLY A 214 -23.44 -3.04 6.27
N THR A 215 -23.24 -3.56 7.48
CA THR A 215 -23.10 -2.78 8.71
C THR A 215 -21.64 -2.54 9.01
N TYR A 216 -21.26 -1.29 9.29
CA TYR A 216 -19.87 -0.97 9.58
C TYR A 216 -19.43 -1.59 10.91
N LYS A 217 -18.43 -2.47 10.84
CA LYS A 217 -17.68 -2.98 11.98
C LYS A 217 -16.22 -3.13 11.55
N PHE A 218 -15.33 -2.40 12.23
CA PHE A 218 -13.91 -2.51 11.95
C PHE A 218 -13.44 -3.93 12.30
N SER A 219 -12.67 -4.52 11.38
CA SER A 219 -12.14 -5.87 11.51
C SER A 219 -10.78 -5.96 10.84
N PRO A 220 -9.73 -6.37 11.57
CA PRO A 220 -8.41 -6.57 10.99
C PRO A 220 -8.38 -7.64 9.90
N ALA A 221 -9.25 -8.66 9.99
CA ALA A 221 -9.40 -9.69 8.96
C ALA A 221 -9.63 -9.09 7.57
N ASN A 222 -10.41 -8.01 7.48
CA ASN A 222 -10.67 -7.33 6.21
C ASN A 222 -9.39 -6.81 5.58
N GLY A 223 -8.50 -6.21 6.38
CA GLY A 223 -7.22 -5.70 5.89
C GLY A 223 -6.30 -6.80 5.39
N LEU A 224 -6.16 -7.89 6.17
CA LEU A 224 -5.34 -9.04 5.81
C LEU A 224 -5.82 -9.71 4.52
N VAL A 225 -7.13 -9.90 4.37
CA VAL A 225 -7.72 -10.48 3.16
C VAL A 225 -7.53 -9.55 1.95
N ILE A 226 -7.66 -8.23 2.12
CA ILE A 226 -7.43 -7.26 1.03
C ILE A 226 -5.99 -7.32 0.53
N SER A 227 -4.99 -7.38 1.41
CA SER A 227 -3.58 -7.56 1.01
C SER A 227 -3.38 -8.88 0.25
N GLY A 228 -4.04 -9.95 0.68
CA GLY A 228 -4.11 -11.22 -0.04
C GLY A 228 -4.66 -11.09 -1.46
N ILE A 229 -5.78 -10.39 -1.60
CA ILE A 229 -6.40 -10.14 -2.92
C ILE A 229 -5.44 -9.34 -3.82
N ILE A 230 -4.78 -8.32 -3.29
CA ILE A 230 -3.77 -7.55 -4.03
C ILE A 230 -2.69 -8.48 -4.57
N GLN A 231 -2.06 -9.28 -3.71
CA GLN A 231 -1.01 -10.24 -4.09
C GLN A 231 -1.51 -11.26 -5.12
N LYS A 232 -2.70 -11.81 -4.92
CA LYS A 232 -3.26 -12.84 -5.80
C LYS A 232 -3.61 -12.29 -7.19
N VAL A 233 -4.15 -11.06 -7.25
CA VAL A 233 -4.58 -10.43 -8.51
C VAL A 233 -3.42 -9.78 -9.26
N SER A 234 -2.43 -9.23 -8.54
CA SER A 234 -1.23 -8.67 -9.17
C SER A 234 -0.28 -9.76 -9.68
N GLY A 235 -0.30 -10.95 -9.08
CA GLY A 235 0.65 -12.02 -9.37
C GLY A 235 2.05 -11.77 -8.79
N SER A 236 2.21 -10.77 -7.93
CA SER A 236 3.47 -10.42 -7.26
C SER A 236 3.31 -10.52 -5.74
N GLN A 237 4.40 -10.66 -5.00
CA GLN A 237 4.35 -10.51 -3.54
C GLN A 237 3.79 -9.13 -3.19
N TYR A 238 3.01 -9.06 -2.12
CA TYR A 238 2.35 -7.82 -1.70
C TYR A 238 3.33 -6.64 -1.59
N GLU A 239 4.46 -6.85 -0.90
CA GLU A 239 5.49 -5.82 -0.72
C GLU A 239 6.07 -5.34 -2.05
N GLU A 240 6.40 -6.26 -2.96
CA GLU A 240 6.95 -5.92 -4.28
C GLU A 240 5.94 -5.17 -5.15
N TYR A 241 4.64 -5.48 -5.01
CA TYR A 241 3.60 -4.74 -5.70
C TYR A 241 3.46 -3.31 -5.16
N VAL A 242 3.44 -3.14 -3.84
CA VAL A 242 3.43 -1.79 -3.22
C VAL A 242 4.67 -1.01 -3.61
N LYS A 243 5.83 -1.65 -3.58
CA LYS A 243 7.11 -1.04 -3.91
C LYS A 243 7.15 -0.58 -5.36
N SER A 244 6.79 -1.44 -6.31
CA SER A 244 6.81 -1.10 -7.74
C SER A 244 5.77 -0.06 -8.13
N GLU A 245 4.53 -0.14 -7.62
CA GLU A 245 3.45 0.77 -8.01
C GLU A 245 3.55 2.15 -7.34
N LEU A 246 4.12 2.23 -6.14
CA LEU A 246 4.16 3.46 -5.35
C LEU A 246 5.58 3.93 -5.03
N ILE A 247 6.40 3.10 -4.39
CA ILE A 247 7.69 3.54 -3.82
C ILE A 247 8.69 3.86 -4.93
N ASP A 248 9.00 2.88 -5.79
CA ASP A 248 9.98 3.02 -6.85
C ASP A 248 9.46 3.94 -7.96
N HIS A 249 8.15 3.89 -8.26
CA HIS A 249 7.52 4.75 -9.27
C HIS A 249 7.62 6.24 -8.92
N LEU A 250 7.46 6.59 -7.65
CA LEU A 250 7.51 7.96 -7.16
C LEU A 250 8.88 8.35 -6.57
N ASP A 251 9.88 7.46 -6.68
CA ASP A 251 11.24 7.65 -6.16
C ASP A 251 11.28 7.96 -4.64
N LEU A 252 10.42 7.32 -3.85
CA LEU A 252 10.25 7.62 -2.43
C LEU A 252 11.41 7.05 -1.60
N LYS A 253 12.20 7.94 -0.99
CA LYS A 253 13.45 7.57 -0.29
C LYS A 253 13.26 7.22 1.17
N ASN A 254 12.16 7.66 1.79
CA ASN A 254 11.93 7.50 3.22
C ASN A 254 10.75 6.56 3.50
N THR A 255 10.51 5.61 2.60
CA THR A 255 9.45 4.61 2.73
C THR A 255 10.03 3.21 2.54
N SER A 256 9.74 2.31 3.47
CA SER A 256 10.21 0.93 3.42
C SER A 256 9.34 0.02 4.28
N PHE A 257 9.26 -1.25 3.91
CA PHE A 257 8.73 -2.29 4.79
C PHE A 257 9.73 -2.60 5.91
N GLY A 258 9.23 -2.80 7.12
CA GLY A 258 10.05 -3.22 8.26
C GLY A 258 9.30 -3.33 9.57
N SER A 259 9.75 -4.26 10.41
CA SER A 259 9.11 -4.64 11.68
C SER A 259 9.62 -3.85 12.91
N SER A 260 10.67 -3.04 12.77
CA SER A 260 11.22 -2.23 13.86
C SER A 260 11.38 -0.77 13.48
N LEU A 261 10.93 0.10 14.38
CA LEU A 261 11.13 1.54 14.25
C LEU A 261 12.61 1.87 14.42
N LYS A 262 13.23 2.34 13.34
CA LYS A 262 14.65 2.68 13.38
C LYS A 262 14.91 4.04 14.04
N ASN A 263 14.03 5.01 13.83
CA ASN A 263 14.34 6.42 14.10
C ASN A 263 13.34 7.16 15.02
N VAL A 264 12.10 6.66 15.20
CA VAL A 264 11.06 7.36 15.97
C VAL A 264 10.59 6.49 17.14
N ALA A 265 10.72 6.99 18.36
CA ALA A 265 10.16 6.40 19.57
C ALA A 265 8.80 7.01 19.88
N TYR A 266 7.82 6.20 20.26
CA TYR A 266 6.48 6.63 20.68
C TYR A 266 6.34 6.59 22.19
N TYR A 267 5.41 7.39 22.72
CA TYR A 267 5.28 7.63 24.16
C TYR A 267 3.83 7.57 24.59
N ASN A 268 3.57 7.12 25.83
CA ASN A 268 2.25 7.16 26.45
C ASN A 268 1.96 8.53 27.11
N THR A 269 0.82 8.65 27.79
CA THR A 269 0.40 9.88 28.50
C THR A 269 1.42 10.37 29.52
N ASN A 270 2.16 9.45 30.16
CA ASN A 270 3.14 9.72 31.21
C ASN A 270 4.53 10.04 30.66
N ARG A 271 4.69 10.10 29.32
CA ARG A 271 5.99 10.17 28.62
C ARG A 271 6.90 8.97 28.89
N GLU A 272 6.32 7.81 29.13
CA GLU A 272 7.05 6.55 29.12
C GLU A 272 7.11 6.05 27.67
N LYS A 273 8.29 5.60 27.26
CA LYS A 273 8.51 5.07 25.91
C LYS A 273 7.73 3.76 25.74
N LEU A 274 6.97 3.67 24.65
CA LEU A 274 6.25 2.46 24.27
C LEU A 274 7.21 1.41 23.71
N THR A 275 6.91 0.15 24.02
CA THR A 275 7.59 -1.01 23.44
C THR A 275 7.04 -1.32 22.05
N ASP A 276 7.78 -2.10 21.27
CA ASP A 276 7.30 -2.60 19.97
C ASP A 276 6.01 -3.42 20.14
N THR A 277 5.89 -4.19 21.22
CA THR A 277 4.67 -4.95 21.55
C THR A 277 3.47 -4.03 21.77
N ASP A 278 3.65 -2.93 22.53
CA ASP A 278 2.59 -1.95 22.75
C ASP A 278 2.12 -1.37 21.42
N LEU A 279 3.06 -0.96 20.57
CA LEU A 279 2.75 -0.36 19.29
C LEU A 279 2.07 -1.34 18.34
N GLN A 280 2.51 -2.60 18.30
CA GLN A 280 1.90 -3.64 17.47
C GLN A 280 0.44 -3.91 17.86
N SER A 281 0.12 -3.86 19.16
CA SER A 281 -1.28 -3.98 19.60
C SER A 281 -2.15 -2.79 19.16
N MET A 282 -1.55 -1.60 19.03
CA MET A 282 -2.23 -0.36 18.66
C MET A 282 -2.33 -0.14 17.14
N THR A 283 -1.42 -0.69 16.34
CA THR A 283 -1.51 -0.68 14.87
C THR A 283 -2.55 -1.68 14.33
N VAL A 284 -3.09 -2.52 15.22
CA VAL A 284 -4.26 -3.40 15.05
C VAL A 284 -4.15 -4.38 13.87
N ASN A 285 -3.01 -5.06 13.74
CA ASN A 285 -2.83 -6.21 12.83
C ASN A 285 -2.81 -5.88 11.32
N THR A 286 -2.02 -4.89 10.91
CA THR A 286 -1.56 -4.80 9.51
C THR A 286 -0.12 -5.25 9.41
N TYR A 287 0.07 -6.53 9.08
CA TYR A 287 1.33 -7.15 8.62
C TYR A 287 2.57 -6.82 9.45
N ARG A 288 2.88 -7.66 10.43
CA ARG A 288 3.92 -7.40 11.41
C ARG A 288 5.36 -7.60 10.88
N SER A 289 5.57 -8.41 9.84
CA SER A 289 6.85 -8.44 9.10
C SER A 289 6.94 -7.36 8.02
N ASP A 290 5.79 -6.91 7.50
CA ASP A 290 5.66 -6.07 6.31
C ASP A 290 4.85 -4.79 6.64
N GLU A 291 5.12 -4.19 7.80
CA GLU A 291 4.51 -2.91 8.15
C GLU A 291 5.23 -1.82 7.36
N LEU A 292 4.46 -0.98 6.68
CA LEU A 292 5.03 0.10 5.89
C LEU A 292 5.39 1.26 6.83
N LEU A 293 6.68 1.59 6.87
CA LEU A 293 7.19 2.77 7.54
C LEU A 293 7.33 3.89 6.52
N SER A 294 6.93 5.12 6.87
CA SER A 294 7.01 6.25 5.94
C SER A 294 7.07 7.60 6.65
N THR A 295 7.21 8.66 5.86
CA THR A 295 7.14 10.06 6.30
C THR A 295 5.81 10.68 5.86
N PRO A 296 5.33 11.76 6.51
CA PRO A 296 4.13 12.46 6.03
C PRO A 296 4.27 12.93 4.57
N GLN A 297 5.49 13.32 4.16
CA GLN A 297 5.78 13.81 2.83
C GLN A 297 5.60 12.72 1.76
N ASP A 298 6.16 11.53 1.99
CA ASP A 298 6.03 10.42 1.05
C ASP A 298 4.58 9.92 0.97
N ILE A 299 3.86 9.88 2.11
CA ILE A 299 2.43 9.54 2.11
C ILE A 299 1.61 10.58 1.34
N ALA A 300 1.89 11.88 1.50
CA ALA A 300 1.20 12.92 0.75
C ALA A 300 1.39 12.73 -0.77
N ARG A 301 2.62 12.39 -1.22
CA ARG A 301 2.90 12.07 -2.63
C ARG A 301 2.17 10.82 -3.11
N MET A 302 2.13 9.75 -2.31
CA MET A 302 1.38 8.53 -2.67
C MET A 302 -0.12 8.80 -2.82
N PHE A 303 -0.69 9.61 -1.94
CA PHE A 303 -2.10 9.99 -2.00
C PHE A 303 -2.40 10.87 -3.21
N GLU A 304 -1.57 11.88 -3.47
CA GLU A 304 -1.68 12.72 -4.65
C GLU A 304 -1.63 11.90 -5.94
N TYR A 305 -0.67 10.99 -6.05
CA TYR A 305 -0.57 10.09 -7.19
C TYR A 305 -1.79 9.17 -7.28
N GLY A 306 -2.18 8.55 -6.16
CA GLY A 306 -3.24 7.56 -6.12
C GLY A 306 -4.63 8.13 -6.45
N PHE A 307 -4.92 9.37 -6.06
CA PHE A 307 -6.14 10.09 -6.42
C PHE A 307 -6.05 10.84 -7.76
N SER A 308 -4.92 10.72 -8.48
CA SER A 308 -4.77 11.29 -9.82
C SER A 308 -5.32 10.35 -10.90
N SER A 309 -5.75 10.94 -12.03
CA SER A 309 -6.18 10.19 -13.22
C SER A 309 -5.06 9.38 -13.89
N LYS A 310 -3.80 9.58 -13.49
CA LYS A 310 -2.67 8.75 -13.93
C LYS A 310 -2.68 7.38 -13.26
N PHE A 311 -3.26 7.29 -12.05
CA PHE A 311 -3.36 6.06 -11.27
C PHE A 311 -4.76 5.45 -11.33
N ILE A 312 -5.81 6.21 -11.03
CA ILE A 312 -7.19 5.73 -11.04
C ILE A 312 -8.03 6.68 -11.89
N SER A 313 -8.82 6.14 -12.83
CA SER A 313 -9.72 6.95 -13.65
C SER A 313 -10.65 7.84 -12.81
N SER A 314 -10.87 9.08 -13.25
CA SER A 314 -11.74 10.03 -12.57
C SER A 314 -13.19 9.54 -12.46
N SER A 315 -13.64 8.73 -13.43
CA SER A 315 -14.96 8.07 -13.39
C SER A 315 -15.07 7.10 -12.22
N LEU A 316 -14.05 6.28 -11.97
CA LEU A 316 -14.05 5.31 -10.87
C LEU A 316 -13.93 6.01 -9.52
N LEU A 317 -13.09 7.04 -9.41
CA LEU A 317 -13.03 7.86 -8.19
C LEU A 317 -14.38 8.50 -7.89
N LYS A 318 -15.03 9.11 -8.88
CA LYS A 318 -16.35 9.73 -8.71
C LYS A 318 -17.43 8.71 -8.35
N SER A 319 -17.44 7.53 -8.96
CA SER A 319 -18.47 6.51 -8.67
C SER A 319 -18.34 5.96 -7.25
N GLU A 320 -17.12 5.77 -6.77
CA GLU A 320 -16.88 5.15 -5.47
C GLU A 320 -16.82 6.14 -4.31
N PHE A 321 -16.16 7.28 -4.49
CA PHE A 321 -16.08 8.32 -3.46
C PHE A 321 -17.22 9.33 -3.54
N GLY A 322 -17.95 9.47 -4.65
CA GLY A 322 -19.06 10.43 -4.80
C GLY A 322 -20.35 10.07 -4.06
N THR A 323 -20.35 9.06 -3.19
CA THR A 323 -21.55 8.62 -2.47
C THR A 323 -21.93 9.55 -1.31
N ASN A 324 -23.20 9.56 -0.91
CA ASN A 324 -23.69 10.33 0.25
C ASN A 324 -23.42 9.64 1.61
N LYS A 325 -22.66 8.54 1.63
CA LYS A 325 -22.35 7.82 2.87
C LYS A 325 -21.35 8.64 3.70
N SER A 326 -21.53 8.64 5.02
CA SER A 326 -20.59 9.26 5.97
C SER A 326 -19.28 8.47 6.14
N LYS A 327 -19.19 7.28 5.54
CA LYS A 327 -17.99 6.45 5.48
C LYS A 327 -17.83 5.83 4.10
N VAL A 328 -16.60 5.78 3.60
CA VAL A 328 -16.23 5.15 2.33
C VAL A 328 -14.87 4.48 2.48
N PHE A 329 -14.75 3.20 2.14
CA PHE A 329 -13.49 2.44 2.17
C PHE A 329 -12.61 2.67 3.43
N GLY A 330 -13.24 2.71 4.60
CA GLY A 330 -12.54 2.92 5.88
C GLY A 330 -12.26 4.38 6.25
N PHE A 331 -12.47 5.33 5.34
CA PHE A 331 -12.47 6.76 5.62
C PHE A 331 -13.80 7.21 6.21
N LYS A 332 -13.75 8.20 7.11
CA LYS A 332 -14.89 9.08 7.36
C LYS A 332 -14.98 10.10 6.22
N LYS A 333 -16.18 10.56 5.90
CA LYS A 333 -16.43 11.43 4.75
C LYS A 333 -17.39 12.56 5.07
N GLU A 334 -17.05 13.77 4.62
CA GLU A 334 -17.85 14.99 4.70
C GLU A 334 -17.74 15.73 3.35
N GLY A 335 -18.81 15.73 2.56
CA GLY A 335 -18.76 16.26 1.19
C GLY A 335 -17.70 15.55 0.33
N ASN A 336 -16.73 16.29 -0.19
CA ASN A 336 -15.60 15.74 -0.95
C ASN A 336 -14.37 15.43 -0.09
N ASN A 337 -14.45 15.68 1.22
CA ASN A 337 -13.36 15.47 2.15
C ASN A 337 -13.47 14.08 2.77
N ILE A 338 -12.36 13.36 2.76
CA ILE A 338 -12.18 12.09 3.44
C ILE A 338 -11.10 12.22 4.49
N PHE A 339 -11.26 11.52 5.61
CA PHE A 339 -10.28 11.57 6.68
C PHE A 339 -10.14 10.24 7.40
N LEU A 340 -8.92 10.01 7.87
CA LEU A 340 -8.52 8.82 8.61
C LEU A 340 -7.65 9.26 9.79
N GLU A 341 -7.88 8.65 10.95
CA GLU A 341 -7.13 8.92 12.17
C GLU A 341 -6.90 7.62 12.93
N GLN A 342 -5.74 7.53 13.59
CA GLN A 342 -5.42 6.45 14.52
C GLN A 342 -4.50 6.99 15.61
N VAL A 343 -4.79 6.61 16.84
CA VAL A 343 -3.99 6.96 18.01
C VAL A 343 -2.91 5.89 18.19
N LEU A 344 -1.68 6.34 18.45
CA LEU A 344 -0.53 5.48 18.75
C LEU A 344 0.14 6.02 20.02
N GLY A 345 -0.19 5.44 21.17
CA GLY A 345 0.14 6.01 22.47
C GLY A 345 -0.51 7.36 22.70
N GLN A 346 0.29 8.34 23.08
CA GLN A 346 -0.07 9.75 23.18
C GLN A 346 0.22 10.53 21.88
N GLY A 347 0.75 9.83 20.87
CA GLY A 347 0.87 10.31 19.51
C GLY A 347 -0.27 9.80 18.63
N GLY A 348 0.00 9.70 17.33
CA GLY A 348 -0.94 9.19 16.36
C GLY A 348 -0.69 9.73 14.97
N ILE A 349 -1.56 9.30 14.08
CA ILE A 349 -1.56 9.67 12.67
C ILE A 349 -2.91 10.31 12.34
N ARG A 350 -2.88 11.28 11.43
CA ARG A 350 -4.09 11.79 10.80
C ARG A 350 -3.81 12.18 9.36
N LEU A 351 -4.79 11.89 8.52
CA LEU A 351 -4.84 12.22 7.12
C LEU A 351 -6.19 12.90 6.85
N ASP A 352 -6.15 14.05 6.19
CA ASP A 352 -7.32 14.73 5.64
C ASP A 352 -7.06 14.96 4.14
N TRP A 353 -7.99 14.56 3.28
CA TRP A 353 -7.81 14.62 1.82
C TRP A 353 -9.12 14.99 1.12
N ASN A 354 -9.07 15.86 0.12
CA ASN A 354 -10.17 16.10 -0.79
C ASN A 354 -9.93 15.28 -2.06
N TYR A 355 -10.74 14.25 -2.29
CA TYR A 355 -10.56 13.35 -3.43
C TYR A 355 -10.95 13.98 -4.77
N SER A 356 -11.66 15.11 -4.77
CA SER A 356 -12.09 15.80 -5.99
C SER A 356 -11.08 16.86 -6.45
N SER A 357 -10.55 17.65 -5.53
CA SER A 357 -9.49 18.65 -5.84
C SER A 357 -8.08 18.05 -5.76
N ASN A 358 -7.95 16.84 -5.20
CA ASN A 358 -6.69 16.15 -4.97
C ASN A 358 -5.70 16.96 -4.11
N VAL A 359 -6.23 17.56 -3.05
CA VAL A 359 -5.48 18.36 -2.07
C VAL A 359 -5.59 17.68 -0.71
N GLY A 360 -4.53 17.69 0.09
CA GLY A 360 -4.63 17.16 1.45
C GLY A 360 -3.43 17.38 2.34
N SER A 361 -3.59 16.97 3.60
CA SER A 361 -2.58 17.08 4.64
C SER A 361 -2.44 15.79 5.45
N VAL A 362 -1.20 15.50 5.83
CA VAL A 362 -0.80 14.30 6.58
C VAL A 362 -0.01 14.74 7.78
N ILE A 363 -0.38 14.30 8.98
CA ILE A 363 0.37 14.57 10.20
C ILE A 363 0.67 13.26 10.93
N PHE A 364 1.94 13.05 11.29
CA PHE A 364 2.39 11.95 12.13
C PHE A 364 3.03 12.50 13.38
N SER A 365 2.64 11.96 14.53
CA SER A 365 3.06 12.40 15.85
C SER A 365 3.45 11.20 16.69
N ASN A 366 4.59 11.27 17.36
CA ASN A 366 4.96 10.28 18.36
C ASN A 366 4.53 10.70 19.78
N TYR A 367 4.09 11.96 19.95
CA TYR A 367 3.54 12.50 21.18
C TYR A 367 2.82 13.84 20.94
N ALA A 368 1.64 14.03 21.54
CA ALA A 368 0.95 15.32 21.55
C ALA A 368 0.37 15.62 22.93
N SER A 369 0.18 16.90 23.28
CA SER A 369 -0.34 17.26 24.61
C SER A 369 -1.77 16.77 24.87
N SER A 370 -2.54 16.45 23.82
CA SER A 370 -3.87 15.87 23.93
C SER A 370 -4.21 15.07 22.67
N SER A 371 -5.15 14.13 22.78
CA SER A 371 -5.67 13.37 21.63
C SER A 371 -6.29 14.27 20.55
N LYS A 372 -6.80 15.46 20.92
CA LYS A 372 -7.38 16.43 19.98
C LYS A 372 -6.35 17.31 19.29
N SER A 373 -5.13 17.43 19.82
CA SER A 373 -4.09 18.32 19.30
C SER A 373 -3.71 18.00 17.86
N ILE A 374 -3.55 16.71 17.56
CA ILE A 374 -3.20 16.22 16.20
C ILE A 374 -4.33 16.55 15.22
N SER A 375 -5.58 16.25 15.61
CA SER A 375 -6.77 16.54 14.81
C SER A 375 -6.91 18.03 14.51
N LYS A 376 -6.78 18.87 15.54
CA LYS A 376 -6.86 20.32 15.39
C LYS A 376 -5.76 20.86 14.48
N ALA A 377 -4.52 20.42 14.68
CA ALA A 377 -3.38 20.83 13.85
C ALA A 377 -3.59 20.47 12.37
N ASN A 378 -3.97 19.23 12.07
CA ASN A 378 -4.14 18.81 10.67
C ASN A 378 -5.30 19.53 9.99
N LYS A 379 -6.43 19.69 10.69
CA LYS A 379 -7.59 20.44 10.19
C LYS A 379 -7.26 21.89 9.87
N THR A 380 -6.56 22.58 10.77
CA THR A 380 -6.12 23.97 10.53
C THR A 380 -5.27 24.09 9.27
N VAL A 381 -4.41 23.11 8.99
CA VAL A 381 -3.62 23.11 7.75
C VAL A 381 -4.47 22.76 6.54
N PHE A 382 -5.32 21.72 6.66
CA PHE A 382 -6.19 21.27 5.57
C PHE A 382 -7.14 22.35 5.10
N GLU A 383 -7.85 23.01 6.03
CA GLU A 383 -8.78 24.13 5.76
C GLU A 383 -8.09 25.34 5.11
N LYS A 384 -6.77 25.48 5.28
CA LYS A 384 -6.01 26.57 4.66
C LYS A 384 -5.66 26.30 3.20
N ILE A 385 -5.44 25.03 2.84
CA ILE A 385 -4.96 24.64 1.50
C ILE A 385 -6.08 24.16 0.57
N ASN A 386 -7.24 23.78 1.13
CA ASN A 386 -8.40 23.23 0.44
C ASN A 386 -9.57 24.20 0.49
#